data_AF-A0A950TSC5-F1
#
_entry.id   AF-A0A950TSC5-F1
#
_cell.length_a   1.000
_cell.length_b   1.000
_cell.length_c   1.000
_cell.angle_alpha   90.00
_cell.angle_beta   90.00
_cell.angle_gamma   90.00
#
_symmetry.space_group_name_H-M   'P 1'
#
loop_
_entity.id
_entity.type
_entity.pdbx_description
1 polymer ?
#
loop_
_entity_poly.entity_id
_entity_poly.type
_entity_poly.pdbx_seq_one_letter_code
_entity_poly.pdbx_strand_id
1 'polypeptide(L)'
;MVNSAGLAQVQQEKPGLPQLNTIRTATLSPAYSCRPAGGDPGYVNTALFLSEYEKKVNSPDLLFNGTCQGDNYFEAALAGDDFSLVADLGENVALGEVSANKAFNFKRVHSFTEYSKFADAVKVVASHTYAVLLNNRDKRGLFVFTVDEYVPGQKVVIRYAVLSYQIGGVWQARADGFEWERKNR
;
A
#
# COMPACT_ATOMS: atom_id res chain seq x y z
N MET A 1 -6.16 7.35 -45.56
CA MET A 1 -5.75 6.29 -44.59
C MET A 1 -4.29 6.51 -44.26
N VAL A 2 -3.84 6.05 -43.08
CA VAL A 2 -2.49 6.27 -42.47
C VAL A 2 -2.42 7.63 -41.73
N ASN A 3 -2.09 7.78 -40.45
CA ASN A 3 -1.70 6.86 -39.36
C ASN A 3 -2.16 7.48 -38.03
N SER A 4 -2.87 6.72 -37.20
CA SER A 4 -3.12 7.08 -35.79
C SER A 4 -1.87 6.73 -34.98
N ALA A 5 -0.95 7.69 -34.88
CA ALA A 5 0.17 7.59 -33.96
C ALA A 5 -0.39 7.53 -32.53
N GLY A 6 -0.22 6.36 -31.89
CA GLY A 6 -0.54 6.16 -30.49
C GLY A 6 0.18 7.19 -29.64
N LEU A 7 -0.60 7.90 -28.82
CA LEU A 7 -0.10 8.78 -27.78
C LEU A 7 0.67 7.92 -26.77
N ALA A 8 1.98 7.85 -26.92
CA ALA A 8 2.87 7.51 -25.82
C ALA A 8 2.68 8.60 -24.77
N GLN A 9 1.90 8.32 -23.72
CA GLN A 9 1.79 9.21 -22.59
C GLN A 9 3.12 9.19 -21.85
N VAL A 10 3.91 10.24 -22.08
CA VAL A 10 5.10 10.57 -21.31
C VAL A 10 4.70 10.62 -19.84
N GLN A 11 5.28 9.73 -19.03
CA GLN A 11 5.25 9.75 -17.56
C GLN A 11 5.91 11.06 -17.11
N GLN A 12 5.15 12.16 -17.08
CA GLN A 12 5.58 13.33 -16.32
C GLN A 12 5.45 12.95 -14.84
N GLU A 13 6.59 12.68 -14.18
CA GLU A 13 6.69 12.71 -12.71
C GLU A 13 6.18 14.08 -12.23
N LYS A 14 4.88 14.16 -11.95
CA LYS A 14 4.26 15.33 -11.34
C LYS A 14 4.74 15.39 -9.88
N PRO A 15 5.34 16.51 -9.44
CA PRO A 15 5.97 16.60 -8.13
C PRO A 15 4.95 16.28 -7.04
N GLY A 16 5.21 15.20 -6.30
CA GLY A 16 4.43 14.76 -5.15
C GLY A 16 3.75 13.40 -5.27
N LEU A 17 3.62 12.81 -6.48
CA LEU A 17 3.14 11.42 -6.61
C LEU A 17 4.27 10.42 -6.38
N PRO A 18 3.96 9.19 -5.91
CA PRO A 18 4.97 8.15 -5.74
C PRO A 18 5.58 7.73 -7.08
N GLN A 19 6.88 7.42 -7.05
CA GLN A 19 7.48 6.60 -8.11
C GLN A 19 6.88 5.21 -8.09
N LEU A 20 6.62 4.68 -9.27
CA LEU A 20 5.96 3.40 -9.45
C LEU A 20 6.97 2.31 -9.78
N ASN A 21 6.64 1.07 -9.45
CA ASN A 21 7.49 -0.12 -9.62
C ASN A 21 8.91 0.01 -9.02
N THR A 22 9.11 0.96 -8.11
CA THR A 22 10.39 1.19 -7.45
C THR A 22 10.29 0.68 -6.03
N ILE A 23 11.20 -0.23 -5.66
CA ILE A 23 11.26 -0.74 -4.29
C ILE A 23 11.84 0.33 -3.38
N ARG A 24 11.08 0.69 -2.36
CA ARG A 24 11.45 1.64 -1.31
C ARG A 24 11.36 0.96 0.05
N THR A 25 12.03 1.54 1.04
CA THR A 25 11.98 1.06 2.42
C THR A 25 11.38 2.13 3.31
N ALA A 26 10.52 1.73 4.24
CA ALA A 26 10.00 2.58 5.30
C ALA A 26 10.18 1.89 6.65
N THR A 27 10.50 2.68 7.68
CA THR A 27 10.47 2.23 9.08
C THR A 27 9.28 2.89 9.74
N LEU A 28 8.38 2.08 10.29
CA LEU A 28 7.20 2.53 11.01
C LEU A 28 7.35 2.16 12.49
N SER A 29 6.95 3.08 13.36
CA SER A 29 6.96 2.99 14.81
C SER A 29 5.52 2.88 15.33
N PRO A 30 5.32 2.35 16.55
CA PRO A 30 4.02 2.16 17.18
C PRO A 30 3.14 3.40 17.18
N ALA A 31 1.83 3.19 17.24
CA ALA A 31 0.84 4.22 17.09
C ALA A 31 0.97 5.35 18.12
N TYR A 32 0.43 6.51 17.75
CA TYR A 32 0.39 7.75 18.52
C TYR A 32 -0.05 7.56 19.99
N SER A 33 -0.95 6.61 20.26
CA SER A 33 -1.50 6.33 21.59
C SER A 33 -0.50 5.78 22.62
N CYS A 34 0.69 5.33 22.20
CA CYS A 34 1.71 4.76 23.09
C CYS A 34 2.91 5.69 23.33
N ARG A 35 2.82 6.95 22.93
CA ARG A 35 3.92 7.91 23.10
C ARG A 35 4.00 8.42 24.54
N PRO A 36 5.21 8.55 25.12
CA PRO A 36 5.38 9.36 26.32
C PRO A 36 4.93 10.79 26.05
N ALA A 37 4.37 11.46 27.08
CA ALA A 37 3.87 12.83 26.97
C ALA A 37 4.96 13.76 26.39
N GLY A 38 4.67 14.42 25.26
CA GLY A 38 5.61 15.31 24.55
C GLY A 38 6.13 14.80 23.20
N GLY A 39 5.66 13.65 22.70
CA GLY A 39 6.03 13.16 21.36
C GLY A 39 5.49 14.01 20.20
N ASP A 40 6.10 13.86 19.02
CA ASP A 40 5.77 14.63 17.81
C ASP A 40 4.26 14.57 17.46
N PRO A 41 3.68 15.64 16.88
CA PRO A 41 2.27 15.65 16.49
C PRO A 41 1.99 14.73 15.28
N GLY A 42 0.83 14.08 15.26
CA GLY A 42 0.30 13.34 14.10
C GLY A 42 0.89 11.94 13.88
N TYR A 43 0.89 11.49 12.63
CA TYR A 43 1.33 10.13 12.22
C TYR A 43 2.83 10.01 11.92
N VAL A 44 3.63 10.98 12.38
CA VAL A 44 5.07 11.03 12.11
C VAL A 44 5.71 9.71 12.55
N ASN A 45 6.38 9.03 11.62
CA ASN A 45 6.98 7.70 11.78
C ASN A 45 6.02 6.56 12.10
N THR A 46 4.70 6.72 12.21
CA THR A 46 3.77 5.60 12.50
C THR A 46 3.01 5.11 11.28
N ALA A 47 3.05 5.91 10.22
CA ALA A 47 2.27 5.65 9.03
C ALA A 47 3.10 5.89 7.76
N LEU A 48 2.73 5.17 6.71
CA LEU A 48 3.26 5.36 5.38
C LEU A 48 2.43 6.41 4.65
N PHE A 49 3.12 7.37 4.05
CA PHE A 49 2.56 8.33 3.10
C PHE A 49 3.26 8.09 1.75
N LEU A 50 2.49 7.73 0.73
CA LEU A 50 2.98 7.47 -0.61
C LEU A 50 3.14 8.75 -1.42
N SER A 51 2.44 9.82 -1.05
CA SER A 51 2.52 11.12 -1.72
C SER A 51 2.77 12.26 -0.73
N GLU A 52 3.43 13.32 -1.22
CA GLU A 52 3.63 14.54 -0.44
C GLU A 52 2.29 15.25 -0.15
N TYR A 53 1.29 15.06 -1.02
CA TYR A 53 -0.06 15.58 -0.81
C TYR A 53 -0.69 14.94 0.43
N GLU A 54 -0.75 13.61 0.49
CA GLU A 54 -1.30 12.86 1.63
C GLU A 54 -0.58 13.21 2.93
N LYS A 55 0.75 13.36 2.87
CA LYS A 55 1.57 13.82 4.00
C LYS A 55 1.17 15.21 4.48
N LYS A 56 0.95 16.15 3.54
CA LYS A 56 0.56 17.54 3.86
C LYS A 56 -0.82 17.62 4.50
N VAL A 57 -1.77 16.78 4.07
CA VAL A 57 -3.12 16.73 4.65
C VAL A 57 -3.24 15.74 5.83
N ASN A 58 -2.12 15.12 6.24
CA ASN A 58 -2.03 14.16 7.33
C ASN A 58 -3.04 12.99 7.18
N SER A 59 -3.17 12.47 5.96
CA SER A 59 -4.02 11.33 5.58
C SER A 59 -3.14 10.15 5.17
N PRO A 60 -2.82 9.18 6.06
CA PRO A 60 -1.91 8.12 5.71
C PRO A 60 -2.48 7.12 4.69
N ASP A 61 -1.61 6.43 3.97
CA ASP A 61 -1.97 5.32 3.07
C ASP A 61 -1.87 3.95 3.75
N LEU A 62 -1.09 3.85 4.83
CA LEU A 62 -1.00 2.67 5.69
C LEU A 62 -0.65 3.11 7.10
N LEU A 63 -1.39 2.65 8.08
CA LEU A 63 -1.05 2.86 9.49
C LEU A 63 -0.48 1.56 10.07
N PHE A 64 0.63 1.69 10.80
CA PHE A 64 1.10 0.63 11.69
C PHE A 64 0.56 0.89 13.09
N ASN A 65 -0.45 0.12 13.48
CA ASN A 65 -1.02 0.17 14.80
C ASN A 65 -0.25 -0.76 15.74
N GLY A 66 0.85 -0.23 16.27
CA GLY A 66 1.52 -0.83 17.42
C GLY A 66 0.81 -0.42 18.71
N THR A 67 0.01 -1.29 19.32
CA THR A 67 -0.68 -0.98 20.58
C THR A 67 0.24 -1.27 21.77
N CYS A 68 0.00 -0.61 22.92
CA CYS A 68 0.89 -0.64 24.07
C CYS A 68 0.73 -2.00 24.80
N GLN A 69 1.36 -3.04 24.26
CA GLN A 69 1.25 -4.47 24.65
C GLN A 69 0.07 -5.25 24.06
N GLY A 70 -0.64 -4.73 23.06
CA GLY A 70 -1.66 -5.51 22.34
C GLY A 70 -1.15 -6.07 21.01
N ASP A 71 -2.07 -6.66 20.24
CA ASP A 71 -1.76 -7.16 18.90
C ASP A 71 -1.39 -5.98 17.99
N ASN A 72 -0.26 -6.10 17.28
CA ASN A 72 0.13 -5.12 16.28
C ASN A 72 -0.47 -5.50 14.92
N TYR A 73 -1.00 -4.51 14.21
CA TYR A 73 -1.65 -4.71 12.93
C TYR A 73 -1.39 -3.55 11.96
N PHE A 74 -1.57 -3.82 10.68
CA PHE A 74 -1.65 -2.80 9.63
C PHE A 74 -3.10 -2.49 9.33
N GLU A 75 -3.40 -1.23 9.03
CA GLU A 75 -4.73 -0.74 8.67
C GLU A 75 -4.61 0.26 7.52
N ALA A 76 -5.50 0.15 6.52
CA ALA A 76 -5.52 1.04 5.36
C ALA A 76 -6.77 1.93 5.33
N ALA A 77 -7.90 1.47 5.87
CA ALA A 77 -9.12 2.26 6.00
C ALA A 77 -9.07 3.08 7.31
N LEU A 78 -8.64 4.34 7.22
CA LEU A 78 -8.38 5.17 8.41
C LEU A 78 -9.53 6.14 8.77
N ALA A 79 -10.57 6.18 7.93
CA ALA A 79 -11.78 6.97 8.13
C ALA A 79 -13.03 6.11 7.87
N GLY A 80 -14.16 6.48 8.48
CA GLY A 80 -15.38 5.67 8.43
C GLY A 80 -16.04 5.52 7.06
N ASP A 81 -15.62 6.31 6.07
CA ASP A 81 -16.03 6.23 4.66
C ASP A 81 -14.93 5.71 3.73
N ASP A 82 -13.79 5.28 4.28
CA ASP A 82 -12.68 4.69 3.53
C ASP A 82 -12.96 3.20 3.25
N PHE A 83 -12.76 2.76 2.00
CA PHE A 83 -12.93 1.37 1.56
C PHE A 83 -11.60 0.73 1.18
N SER A 84 -10.50 1.20 1.77
CA SER A 84 -9.17 0.65 1.55
C SER A 84 -9.00 -0.69 2.28
N LEU A 85 -8.41 -1.67 1.61
CA LEU A 85 -8.33 -3.05 2.09
C LEU A 85 -6.90 -3.57 2.01
N VAL A 86 -6.55 -4.44 2.94
CA VAL A 86 -5.26 -5.13 2.99
C VAL A 86 -5.47 -6.64 2.87
N ALA A 87 -4.66 -7.29 2.05
CA ALA A 87 -4.60 -8.75 1.93
C ALA A 87 -3.20 -9.26 2.24
N ASP A 88 -3.11 -10.27 3.11
CA ASP A 88 -1.90 -11.04 3.32
C ASP A 88 -1.72 -12.07 2.19
N LEU A 89 -0.63 -11.97 1.44
CA LEU A 89 -0.28 -12.88 0.35
C LEU A 89 0.60 -14.05 0.82
N GLY A 90 1.11 -13.98 2.06
CA GLY A 90 2.00 -14.98 2.66
C GLY A 90 3.49 -14.70 2.43
N GLU A 91 4.30 -15.70 2.77
CA GLU A 91 5.76 -15.68 2.66
C GLU A 91 6.26 -15.89 1.22
N ASN A 92 7.53 -15.53 0.98
CA ASN A 92 8.26 -15.79 -0.27
C ASN A 92 7.65 -15.15 -1.53
N VAL A 93 6.80 -14.15 -1.38
CA VAL A 93 6.25 -13.37 -2.49
C VAL A 93 7.17 -12.19 -2.81
N ALA A 94 7.85 -12.25 -3.95
CA ALA A 94 8.71 -11.16 -4.41
C ALA A 94 7.87 -9.95 -4.88
N LEU A 95 8.18 -8.75 -4.37
CA LEU A 95 7.44 -7.52 -4.70
C LEU A 95 7.33 -7.26 -6.21
N GLY A 96 8.39 -7.57 -6.98
CA GLY A 96 8.39 -7.38 -8.43
C GLY A 96 7.50 -8.35 -9.22
N GLU A 97 7.06 -9.46 -8.60
CA GLU A 97 6.21 -10.46 -9.25
C GLU A 97 4.71 -10.18 -9.05
N VAL A 98 4.36 -9.26 -8.15
CA VAL A 98 2.97 -8.93 -7.84
C VAL A 98 2.44 -7.91 -8.84
N SER A 99 1.62 -8.39 -9.77
CA SER A 99 0.81 -7.54 -10.63
C SER A 99 -0.52 -7.21 -9.96
N ALA A 100 -1.23 -6.22 -10.51
CA ALA A 100 -2.56 -5.85 -10.02
C ALA A 100 -3.53 -7.03 -9.95
N ASN A 101 -3.54 -7.87 -10.98
CA ASN A 101 -4.37 -9.06 -11.02
C ASN A 101 -3.93 -10.10 -9.98
N LYS A 102 -2.63 -10.34 -9.87
CA LYS A 102 -2.07 -11.30 -8.89
C LYS A 102 -2.32 -10.88 -7.45
N ALA A 103 -2.48 -9.60 -7.14
CA ALA A 103 -2.82 -9.15 -5.79
C ALA A 103 -4.16 -9.75 -5.29
N PHE A 104 -5.14 -9.98 -6.19
CA PHE A 104 -6.46 -10.51 -5.83
C PHE A 104 -6.55 -12.04 -5.87
N ASN A 105 -5.68 -12.73 -6.61
CA ASN A 105 -5.58 -14.19 -6.62
C ASN A 105 -4.12 -14.64 -6.84
N PHE A 106 -3.27 -14.42 -5.83
CA PHE A 106 -1.84 -14.67 -5.96
C PHE A 106 -1.52 -16.16 -6.17
N LYS A 107 -2.20 -17.03 -5.40
CA LYS A 107 -2.00 -18.48 -5.46
C LYS A 107 -2.57 -19.12 -6.74
N ARG A 108 -3.28 -18.36 -7.59
CA ARG A 108 -3.95 -18.83 -8.83
C ARG A 108 -4.86 -20.05 -8.60
N VAL A 109 -5.40 -20.12 -7.40
CA VAL A 109 -6.27 -21.21 -6.94
C VAL A 109 -7.69 -21.00 -7.45
N HIS A 110 -8.45 -22.09 -7.56
CA HIS A 110 -9.88 -22.07 -7.93
C HIS A 110 -10.78 -22.39 -6.72
N SER A 111 -10.18 -22.53 -5.53
CA SER A 111 -10.91 -22.72 -4.28
C SER A 111 -11.12 -21.39 -3.58
N PHE A 112 -12.38 -21.03 -3.29
CA PHE A 112 -12.75 -19.83 -2.55
C PHE A 112 -12.07 -19.74 -1.18
N THR A 113 -11.73 -20.86 -0.55
CA THR A 113 -11.05 -20.88 0.76
C THR A 113 -9.60 -20.41 0.70
N GLU A 114 -9.00 -20.41 -0.49
CA GLU A 114 -7.58 -20.13 -0.72
C GLU A 114 -7.34 -18.76 -1.37
N TYR A 115 -8.42 -18.01 -1.67
CA TYR A 115 -8.32 -16.64 -2.17
C TYR A 115 -7.71 -15.70 -1.13
N SER A 116 -7.02 -14.67 -1.60
CA SER A 116 -6.55 -13.56 -0.77
C SER A 116 -7.76 -12.97 -0.02
N LYS A 117 -7.70 -12.96 1.31
CA LYS A 117 -8.76 -12.39 2.15
C LYS A 117 -8.42 -10.94 2.41
N PHE A 118 -9.14 -10.05 1.74
CA PHE A 118 -9.06 -8.62 2.00
C PHE A 118 -9.81 -8.27 3.27
N ALA A 119 -9.17 -7.51 4.14
CA ALA A 119 -9.72 -7.01 5.39
C ALA A 119 -9.26 -5.57 5.62
N ASP A 120 -9.98 -4.82 6.47
CA ASP A 120 -9.61 -3.44 6.80
C ASP A 120 -8.29 -3.39 7.60
N ALA A 121 -8.03 -4.44 8.38
CA ALA A 121 -6.84 -4.63 9.18
C ALA A 121 -6.27 -6.05 9.10
N VAL A 122 -4.93 -6.17 9.14
CA VAL A 122 -4.22 -7.45 9.13
C VAL A 122 -3.11 -7.50 10.18
N LYS A 123 -2.89 -8.66 10.80
CA LYS A 123 -1.80 -8.86 11.76
C LYS A 123 -0.43 -8.68 11.10
N VAL A 124 0.52 -8.12 11.84
CA VAL A 124 1.90 -8.02 11.39
C VAL A 124 2.59 -9.38 11.55
N VAL A 125 3.07 -9.94 10.44
CA VAL A 125 3.84 -11.18 10.40
C VAL A 125 5.14 -10.91 9.66
N ALA A 126 6.27 -11.32 10.26
CA ALA A 126 7.58 -11.13 9.64
C ALA A 126 7.69 -11.94 8.33
N SER A 127 8.41 -11.40 7.35
CA SER A 127 8.64 -12.02 6.04
C SER A 127 7.40 -12.24 5.16
N HIS A 128 6.21 -11.84 5.62
CA HIS A 128 5.00 -11.84 4.81
C HIS A 128 4.97 -10.63 3.88
N THR A 129 4.37 -10.84 2.72
CA THR A 129 4.05 -9.79 1.75
C THR A 129 2.55 -9.55 1.73
N TYR A 130 2.17 -8.28 1.66
CA TYR A 130 0.81 -7.81 1.69
C TYR A 130 0.51 -6.99 0.44
N ALA A 131 -0.73 -7.02 -0.01
CA ALA A 131 -1.27 -6.11 -1.02
C ALA A 131 -2.26 -5.16 -0.37
N VAL A 132 -2.17 -3.88 -0.70
CA VAL A 132 -3.06 -2.83 -0.19
C VAL A 132 -3.79 -2.18 -1.35
N LEU A 133 -5.10 -2.36 -1.39
CA LEU A 133 -5.99 -1.64 -2.27
C LEU A 133 -6.42 -0.35 -1.58
N LEU A 134 -6.01 0.78 -2.12
CA LEU A 134 -6.50 2.08 -1.68
C LEU A 134 -7.73 2.43 -2.49
N ASN A 135 -8.83 2.72 -1.80
CA ASN A 135 -10.07 3.12 -2.44
C ASN A 135 -10.91 4.00 -1.52
N ASN A 136 -10.71 5.31 -1.63
CA ASN A 136 -11.57 6.29 -0.99
C ASN A 136 -11.92 7.42 -1.98
N ARG A 137 -12.61 8.45 -1.47
CA ARG A 137 -13.11 9.56 -2.28
C ARG A 137 -11.99 10.29 -3.03
N ASP A 138 -10.86 10.50 -2.36
CA ASP A 138 -9.78 11.35 -2.83
C ASP A 138 -8.56 10.58 -3.31
N LYS A 139 -8.47 9.26 -3.06
CA LYS A 139 -7.39 8.44 -3.58
C LYS A 139 -7.81 7.05 -4.01
N ARG A 140 -7.10 6.57 -5.02
CA ARG A 140 -7.15 5.17 -5.48
C ARG A 140 -5.75 4.69 -5.74
N GLY A 141 -5.48 3.43 -5.44
CA GLY A 141 -4.16 2.90 -5.69
C GLY A 141 -4.03 1.44 -5.32
N LEU A 142 -2.90 0.90 -5.71
CA LEU A 142 -2.48 -0.43 -5.33
C LEU A 142 -0.99 -0.37 -5.05
N PHE A 143 -0.60 -0.84 -3.88
CA PHE A 143 0.80 -1.06 -3.55
C PHE A 143 0.95 -2.38 -2.80
N VAL A 144 2.18 -2.87 -2.77
CA VAL A 144 2.56 -4.10 -2.09
C VAL A 144 3.70 -3.83 -1.16
N PHE A 145 3.76 -4.53 -0.03
CA PHE A 145 4.86 -4.41 0.91
C PHE A 145 5.19 -5.73 1.57
N THR A 146 6.46 -5.92 1.89
CA THR A 146 6.99 -7.06 2.65
C THR A 146 7.52 -6.56 3.98
N VAL A 147 7.25 -7.30 5.05
CA VAL A 147 7.81 -7.02 6.38
C VAL A 147 9.20 -7.63 6.47
N ASP A 148 10.24 -6.80 6.49
CA ASP A 148 11.63 -7.25 6.59
C ASP A 148 12.08 -7.43 8.04
N GLU A 149 11.73 -6.48 8.91
CA GLU A 149 12.05 -6.51 10.34
C GLU A 149 10.81 -6.18 11.14
N TYR A 150 10.55 -6.90 12.21
CA TYR A 150 9.43 -6.63 13.10
C TYR A 150 9.84 -6.85 14.56
N VAL A 151 9.81 -5.78 15.33
CA VAL A 151 10.00 -5.78 16.78
C VAL A 151 8.68 -5.34 17.42
N PRO A 152 7.90 -6.27 18.00
CA PRO A 152 6.58 -5.99 18.54
C PRO A 152 6.57 -4.78 19.48
N GLY A 153 5.62 -3.86 19.27
CA GLY A 153 5.46 -2.66 20.09
C GLY A 153 6.63 -1.68 20.02
N GLN A 154 7.57 -1.83 19.07
CA GLN A 154 8.71 -0.91 18.92
C GLN A 154 8.93 -0.41 17.49
N LYS A 155 8.96 -1.30 16.50
CA LYS A 155 9.13 -0.91 15.09
C LYS A 155 8.77 -2.03 14.12
N VAL A 156 8.47 -1.64 12.90
CA VAL A 156 8.40 -2.52 11.74
C VAL A 156 9.12 -1.86 10.57
N VAL A 157 9.98 -2.60 9.88
CA VAL A 157 10.64 -2.17 8.64
C VAL A 157 9.97 -2.90 7.50
N ILE A 158 9.48 -2.13 6.53
CA ILE A 158 8.83 -2.67 5.34
C ILE A 158 9.59 -2.24 4.08
N ARG A 159 9.69 -3.16 3.12
CA ARG A 159 9.99 -2.82 1.72
C ARG A 159 8.69 -2.78 0.95
N TYR A 160 8.49 -1.79 0.09
CA TYR A 160 7.24 -1.62 -0.64
C TYR A 160 7.46 -1.14 -2.06
N ALA A 161 6.48 -1.43 -2.93
CA ALA A 161 6.42 -0.94 -4.30
C ALA A 161 5.00 -0.49 -4.63
N VAL A 162 4.87 0.69 -5.24
CA VAL A 162 3.58 1.24 -5.68
C VAL A 162 3.33 0.83 -7.13
N LEU A 163 2.19 0.20 -7.39
CA LEU A 163 1.80 -0.30 -8.71
C LEU A 163 0.87 0.68 -9.43
N SER A 164 -0.03 1.32 -8.71
CA SER A 164 -0.86 2.40 -9.22
C SER A 164 -1.20 3.39 -8.11
N TYR A 165 -1.34 4.66 -8.46
CA TYR A 165 -1.71 5.68 -7.49
C TYR A 165 -2.38 6.88 -8.16
N GLN A 166 -3.47 7.35 -7.56
CA GLN A 166 -4.29 8.44 -8.07
C GLN A 166 -4.81 9.28 -6.91
N ILE A 167 -4.82 10.61 -7.08
CA ILE A 167 -5.38 11.58 -6.15
C ILE A 167 -6.43 12.47 -6.85
N GLY A 168 -7.58 12.68 -6.20
CA GLY A 168 -8.59 13.70 -6.48
C GLY A 168 -9.23 13.60 -7.87
N GLY A 169 -9.18 12.44 -8.54
CA GLY A 169 -9.68 12.30 -9.91
C GLY A 169 -8.78 12.91 -11.00
N VAL A 170 -7.90 13.86 -10.64
CA VAL A 170 -7.15 14.72 -11.57
C VAL A 170 -5.68 14.35 -11.68
N TRP A 171 -5.10 13.74 -10.65
CA TRP A 171 -3.68 13.38 -10.60
C TRP A 171 -3.55 11.86 -10.63
N GLN A 172 -2.97 11.31 -11.70
CA GLN A 172 -2.81 9.87 -11.87
C GLN A 172 -1.35 9.54 -12.18
N ALA A 173 -0.83 8.52 -11.51
CA ALA A 173 0.41 7.83 -11.86
C ALA A 173 0.09 6.35 -12.07
N ARG A 174 0.56 5.77 -13.17
CA ARG A 174 0.42 4.32 -13.48
C ARG A 174 1.76 3.74 -13.90
N ALA A 175 2.06 2.56 -13.37
CA ALA A 175 3.26 1.82 -13.69
C ALA A 175 3.26 1.40 -15.16
N ASP A 176 4.43 1.36 -15.78
CA ASP A 176 4.58 0.82 -17.13
C ASP A 176 4.10 -0.64 -17.14
N GLY A 177 3.14 -0.95 -18.02
CA GLY A 177 2.50 -2.26 -18.12
C GLY A 177 1.38 -2.55 -17.12
N PHE A 178 0.94 -1.55 -16.33
CA PHE A 178 -0.24 -1.67 -15.48
C PHE A 178 -1.53 -1.59 -16.31
N GLU A 179 -2.31 -2.67 -16.26
CA GLU A 179 -3.61 -2.78 -16.90
C GLU A 179 -4.58 -3.46 -15.93
N TRP A 180 -5.65 -2.75 -15.52
CA TRP A 180 -6.73 -3.30 -14.69
C TRP A 180 -7.38 -4.52 -15.33
N GLU A 181 -7.47 -4.53 -16.67
CA GLU A 181 -8.16 -5.58 -17.43
C GLU A 181 -7.23 -6.68 -17.95
N ARG A 182 -5.95 -6.67 -17.56
CA ARG A 182 -5.03 -7.71 -18.01
C ARG A 182 -5.49 -9.06 -17.47
N LYS A 183 -5.98 -9.90 -18.38
CA LYS A 183 -6.43 -11.26 -18.07
C LYS A 183 -5.26 -12.11 -17.60
N ASN A 184 -5.52 -13.00 -16.65
CA ASN A 184 -4.55 -14.02 -16.25
C ASN A 184 -4.26 -14.91 -17.46
N ARG A 185 -3.00 -14.94 -17.88
CA ARG A 185 -2.43 -16.06 -18.64
C ARG A 185 -1.67 -16.95 -17.68
#